data_AF-A0A2A4XBA7-F1
#
_entry.id   AF-A0A2A4XBA7-F1
#
_cell.length_a   1.000
_cell.length_b   1.000
_cell.length_c   1.000
_cell.angle_alpha   90.00
_cell.angle_beta   90.00
_cell.angle_gamma   90.00
#
_symmetry.space_group_name_H-M   'P 1'
#
loop_
_entity.id
_entity.type
_entity.pdbx_description
1 polymer ?
#
loop_
_entity_poly.entity_id
_entity_poly.type
_entity_poly.pdbx_seq_one_letter_code
_entity_poly.pdbx_strand_id
1 'polypeptide(L)'
;MKSPTILTQTISKLLLLIIVSMSAFAPMSQAALIGTPQLMNDSQAQQDRAYLITLLQRDELATQLTQAGVDMSQLQSRIATLTHEEVNTLTEQLDELPAGSGILGTALIVFLVLLATDILGYTEVFPFVKKTLK
;
A
#
# COMPACT_ATOMS: atom_id res chain seq x y z
N MET A 1 24.97 -30.89 37.37
CA MET A 1 24.70 -30.67 35.92
C MET A 1 23.28 -30.13 35.76
N LYS A 2 23.12 -28.81 35.58
CA LYS A 2 21.81 -28.17 35.43
C LYS A 2 21.37 -28.22 33.96
N SER A 3 20.32 -29.00 33.74
CA SER A 3 19.39 -29.11 32.60
C SER A 3 19.66 -28.27 31.31
N PRO A 4 19.72 -28.89 30.13
CA PRO A 4 19.73 -28.22 28.81
C PRO A 4 18.34 -27.75 28.33
N THR A 5 17.33 -27.71 29.20
CA THR A 5 15.93 -27.42 28.81
C THR A 5 15.70 -25.93 28.50
N ILE A 6 16.53 -25.03 29.03
CA ILE A 6 16.41 -23.58 28.77
C ILE A 6 16.83 -23.25 27.32
N LEU A 7 17.83 -23.97 26.80
CA LEU A 7 18.33 -23.78 25.44
C LEU A 7 17.32 -24.27 24.38
N THR A 8 16.67 -25.40 24.63
CA THR A 8 15.63 -25.91 23.71
C THR A 8 14.38 -25.03 23.73
N GLN A 9 14.04 -24.43 24.88
CA GLN A 9 12.91 -23.49 24.99
C GLN A 9 13.18 -22.16 24.29
N THR A 10 14.40 -21.61 24.33
CA THR A 10 14.74 -20.38 23.60
C THR A 10 14.80 -20.61 22.10
N ILE A 11 15.34 -21.74 21.65
CA ILE A 11 15.33 -22.12 20.22
C ILE A 11 13.89 -22.28 19.71
N SER A 12 13.02 -22.93 20.48
CA SER A 12 11.62 -23.13 20.08
C SER A 12 10.86 -21.80 19.94
N LYS A 13 11.10 -20.82 20.84
CA LYS A 13 10.50 -19.48 20.74
C LYS A 13 11.02 -18.68 19.55
N LEU A 14 12.31 -18.79 19.23
CA LEU A 14 12.91 -18.15 18.05
C LEU A 14 12.30 -18.72 16.75
N LEU A 15 12.13 -20.03 16.69
CA LEU A 15 11.55 -20.73 15.53
C LEU A 15 10.08 -20.33 15.33
N LEU A 16 9.31 -20.19 16.41
CA LEU A 16 7.94 -19.70 16.38
C LEU A 16 7.85 -18.24 15.90
N LEU A 17 8.77 -17.37 16.34
CA LEU A 17 8.85 -15.97 15.90
C LEU A 17 9.12 -15.87 14.39
N ILE A 18 10.05 -16.68 13.86
CA ILE A 18 10.40 -16.69 12.43
C ILE A 18 9.22 -17.18 11.59
N ILE A 19 8.52 -18.24 12.03
CA ILE A 19 7.34 -18.75 11.33
C ILE A 19 6.23 -17.69 11.30
N VAL A 20 5.94 -17.03 12.43
CA VAL A 20 4.91 -15.98 12.48
C VAL A 20 5.28 -14.77 11.62
N SER A 21 6.55 -14.39 11.58
CA SER A 21 7.05 -13.29 10.73
C SER A 21 6.90 -13.62 9.24
N MET A 22 7.14 -14.87 8.84
CA MET A 22 6.94 -15.33 7.46
C MET A 22 5.46 -15.38 7.07
N SER A 23 4.56 -15.73 8.01
CA SER A 23 3.12 -15.73 7.79
C SER A 23 2.52 -14.34 7.57
N ALA A 24 3.17 -13.29 8.07
CA ALA A 24 2.76 -11.90 7.84
C ALA A 24 3.02 -11.43 6.39
N PHE A 25 3.83 -12.18 5.63
CA PHE A 25 4.07 -11.99 4.20
C PHE A 25 3.34 -13.04 3.34
N ALA A 26 2.25 -13.63 3.83
CA ALA A 26 1.39 -14.42 2.96
C ALA A 26 0.75 -13.47 1.92
N PRO A 27 0.97 -13.65 0.60
CA PRO A 27 0.18 -12.95 -0.39
C PRO A 27 -1.29 -13.31 -0.12
N MET A 28 -2.15 -12.30 -0.06
CA MET A 28 -3.60 -12.49 0.01
C MET A 28 -4.01 -13.25 -1.25
N SER A 29 -4.05 -14.59 -1.16
CA SER A 29 -4.59 -15.43 -2.21
C SER A 29 -6.07 -15.12 -2.28
N GLN A 30 -6.44 -14.28 -3.24
CA GLN A 30 -7.82 -14.04 -3.60
C GLN A 30 -8.37 -15.38 -4.04
N ALA A 31 -9.20 -15.96 -3.19
CA ALA A 31 -9.99 -17.13 -3.52
C ALA A 31 -10.97 -16.70 -4.61
N ALA A 32 -10.55 -16.84 -5.87
CA ALA A 32 -11.44 -16.81 -7.01
C ALA A 32 -12.38 -18.01 -6.87
N LEU A 33 -13.53 -17.77 -6.23
CA LEU A 33 -14.71 -18.60 -6.41
C LEU A 33 -14.87 -18.77 -7.93
N ILE A 34 -14.91 -20.00 -8.40
CA ILE A 34 -15.16 -20.34 -9.81
C ILE A 34 -16.62 -19.97 -10.08
N GLY A 35 -16.87 -18.67 -10.27
CA GLY A 35 -18.07 -18.08 -10.82
C GLY A 35 -17.71 -17.59 -12.20
N THR A 36 -18.27 -18.24 -13.22
CA THR A 36 -18.56 -17.65 -14.54
C THR A 36 -17.57 -16.58 -15.03
N PRO A 37 -16.48 -16.95 -15.74
CA PRO A 37 -15.41 -16.01 -16.11
C PRO A 37 -15.92 -14.78 -16.90
N GLN A 38 -17.06 -14.87 -17.58
CA GLN A 38 -17.60 -13.74 -18.35
C GLN A 38 -18.34 -12.70 -17.50
N LEU A 39 -19.07 -13.12 -16.45
CA LEU A 39 -19.81 -12.16 -15.60
C LEU A 39 -18.89 -11.48 -14.56
N MET A 40 -17.84 -12.19 -14.11
CA MET A 40 -16.86 -11.64 -13.18
C MET A 40 -15.92 -10.65 -13.87
N ASN A 41 -15.50 -10.89 -15.12
CA ASN A 41 -14.65 -9.96 -15.86
C ASN A 41 -15.36 -8.63 -16.17
N ASP A 42 -16.64 -8.66 -16.53
CA ASP A 42 -17.42 -7.43 -16.76
C ASP A 42 -17.61 -6.64 -15.45
N SER A 43 -17.81 -7.35 -14.34
CA SER A 43 -17.94 -6.73 -13.01
C SER A 43 -16.63 -6.11 -12.54
N GLN A 44 -15.50 -6.80 -12.76
CA GLN A 44 -14.17 -6.33 -12.40
C GLN A 44 -13.79 -5.09 -13.20
N ALA A 45 -13.92 -5.12 -14.52
CA ALA A 45 -13.61 -3.96 -15.34
C ALA A 45 -14.47 -2.74 -15.01
N GLN A 46 -15.73 -2.95 -14.60
CA GLN A 46 -16.58 -1.85 -14.14
C GLN A 46 -16.09 -1.26 -12.81
N GLN A 47 -15.59 -2.10 -11.90
CA GLN A 47 -14.95 -1.65 -10.66
C GLN A 47 -13.64 -0.91 -10.94
N ASP A 48 -12.82 -1.40 -11.86
CA ASP A 48 -11.56 -0.77 -12.25
C ASP A 48 -11.82 0.61 -12.90
N ARG A 49 -12.82 0.73 -13.78
CA ARG A 49 -13.26 2.03 -14.32
C ARG A 49 -13.69 2.98 -13.20
N ALA A 50 -14.46 2.51 -12.23
CA ALA A 50 -14.91 3.34 -11.10
C ALA A 50 -13.72 3.77 -10.22
N TYR A 51 -12.74 2.90 -10.03
CA TYR A 51 -11.50 3.22 -9.33
C TYR A 51 -10.69 4.31 -10.05
N LEU A 52 -10.50 4.18 -11.37
CA LEU A 52 -9.84 5.22 -12.19
C LEU A 52 -10.54 6.58 -12.09
N ILE A 53 -11.87 6.61 -12.16
CA ILE A 53 -12.65 7.84 -12.00
C ILE A 53 -12.44 8.45 -10.61
N THR A 54 -12.42 7.61 -9.56
CA THR A 54 -12.18 8.08 -8.18
C THR A 54 -10.77 8.65 -8.01
N LEU A 55 -9.76 8.03 -8.64
CA LEU A 55 -8.39 8.56 -8.64
C LEU A 55 -8.33 9.94 -9.33
N LEU A 56 -8.99 10.11 -10.47
CA LEU A 56 -9.05 11.40 -11.16
C LEU A 56 -9.78 12.49 -10.38
N GLN A 57 -10.68 12.13 -9.47
CA GLN A 57 -11.37 13.07 -8.60
C GLN A 57 -10.53 13.55 -7.42
N ARG A 58 -9.33 13.01 -7.21
CA ARG A 58 -8.41 13.53 -6.18
C ARG A 58 -7.99 14.95 -6.57
N ASP A 59 -8.29 15.92 -5.71
CA ASP A 59 -8.07 17.35 -5.96
C ASP A 59 -6.65 17.67 -6.46
N GLU A 60 -5.63 17.02 -5.89
CA GLU A 60 -4.24 17.18 -6.32
C GLU A 60 -4.01 16.74 -7.78
N LEU A 61 -4.54 15.57 -8.16
CA LEU A 61 -4.39 15.02 -9.51
C LEU A 61 -5.22 15.80 -10.53
N ALA A 62 -6.46 16.13 -10.19
CA ALA A 62 -7.32 16.97 -11.03
C ALA A 62 -6.67 18.34 -11.30
N THR A 63 -6.09 18.96 -10.26
CA THR A 63 -5.39 20.24 -10.40
C THR A 63 -4.15 20.11 -11.30
N GLN A 64 -3.33 19.08 -11.08
CA GLN A 64 -2.11 18.85 -11.87
C GLN A 64 -2.41 18.57 -13.34
N LEU A 65 -3.43 17.75 -13.62
CA LEU A 65 -3.85 17.44 -14.99
C LEU A 65 -4.49 18.65 -15.68
N THR A 66 -5.25 19.47 -14.95
CA THR A 66 -5.83 20.71 -15.48
C THR A 66 -4.71 21.72 -15.80
N GLN A 67 -3.70 21.83 -14.94
CA GLN A 67 -2.51 22.66 -15.20
C GLN A 67 -1.71 22.17 -16.41
N ALA A 68 -1.72 20.87 -16.69
CA ALA A 68 -1.14 20.29 -17.89
C ALA A 68 -1.99 20.50 -19.16
N GLY A 69 -3.14 21.18 -19.06
CA GLY A 69 -4.03 21.50 -20.18
C GLY A 69 -5.02 20.38 -20.53
N VAL A 70 -5.20 19.39 -19.64
CA VAL A 70 -6.15 18.30 -19.84
C VAL A 70 -7.54 18.71 -19.34
N ASP A 71 -8.55 18.59 -20.19
CA ASP A 71 -9.95 18.74 -19.79
C ASP A 71 -10.44 17.47 -19.07
N MET A 72 -10.81 17.60 -17.79
CA MET A 72 -11.30 16.49 -16.98
C MET A 72 -12.56 15.83 -17.55
N SER A 73 -13.45 16.60 -18.17
CA SER A 73 -14.69 16.09 -18.75
C SER A 73 -14.40 15.19 -19.96
N GLN A 74 -13.45 15.62 -20.80
CA GLN A 74 -12.98 14.84 -21.94
C GLN A 74 -12.25 13.59 -21.50
N LEU A 75 -11.44 13.67 -20.44
CA LEU A 75 -10.70 12.53 -19.91
C LEU A 75 -11.63 11.45 -19.34
N GLN A 76 -12.66 11.83 -18.59
CA GLN A 76 -13.67 10.89 -18.09
C GLN A 76 -14.42 10.19 -19.22
N SER A 77 -14.79 10.93 -20.28
CA SER A 77 -15.41 10.34 -21.47
C SER A 77 -14.50 9.32 -22.15
N ARG A 78 -13.18 9.55 -22.18
CA ARG A 78 -12.21 8.62 -22.78
C ARG A 78 -12.11 7.33 -21.97
N ILE A 79 -12.03 7.43 -20.64
CA ILE A 79 -12.01 6.24 -19.76
C ILE A 79 -13.29 5.42 -19.91
N ALA A 80 -14.44 6.08 -20.05
CA ALA A 80 -15.71 5.40 -20.31
C ALA A 80 -15.73 4.63 -21.64
N THR A 81 -14.93 5.05 -22.63
CA THR A 81 -14.80 4.36 -23.93
C THR A 81 -13.72 3.28 -23.96
N LEU A 82 -12.87 3.17 -22.94
CA LEU A 82 -11.81 2.16 -22.91
C LEU A 82 -12.39 0.75 -22.82
N THR A 83 -11.77 -0.17 -23.56
CA THR A 83 -12.11 -1.59 -23.51
C THR A 83 -11.70 -2.21 -22.17
N HIS A 84 -12.27 -3.37 -21.85
CA HIS A 84 -12.03 -4.06 -20.59
C HIS A 84 -10.54 -4.37 -20.37
N GLU A 85 -9.85 -4.79 -21.43
CA GLU A 85 -8.42 -5.10 -21.42
C GLU A 85 -7.56 -3.85 -21.19
N GLU A 86 -7.88 -2.74 -21.85
CA GLU A 86 -7.15 -1.48 -21.70
C GLU A 86 -7.26 -0.89 -20.29
N VAL A 87 -8.45 -1.00 -19.66
CA VAL A 87 -8.67 -0.55 -18.28
C VAL A 87 -7.85 -1.39 -17.30
N ASN A 88 -7.82 -2.71 -17.49
CA ASN A 88 -7.05 -3.60 -16.63
C ASN A 88 -5.55 -3.29 -16.72
N THR A 89 -5.00 -3.17 -17.93
CA THR A 89 -3.59 -2.80 -18.13
C THR A 89 -3.24 -1.43 -17.55
N LEU A 90 -4.15 -0.45 -17.66
CA LEU A 90 -3.94 0.87 -17.07
C LEU A 90 -3.94 0.82 -15.53
N THR A 91 -4.84 0.03 -14.94
CA THR A 91 -4.93 -0.14 -13.49
C THR A 91 -3.70 -0.85 -12.93
N GLU A 92 -3.24 -1.92 -13.59
CA GLU A 92 -1.99 -2.62 -13.24
C GLU A 92 -0.79 -1.66 -13.22
N GLN A 93 -0.68 -0.78 -14.23
CA GLN A 93 0.39 0.22 -14.27
C GLN A 93 0.28 1.26 -13.15
N LEU A 94 -0.93 1.66 -12.77
CA LEU A 94 -1.14 2.61 -11.67
C LEU A 94 -0.84 1.97 -10.30
N ASP A 95 -1.10 0.68 -10.14
CA ASP A 95 -0.74 -0.07 -8.93
C ASP A 95 0.78 -0.28 -8.81
N GLU A 96 1.49 -0.37 -9.94
CA GLU A 96 2.96 -0.37 -9.96
C GLU A 96 3.56 1.00 -9.59
N LEU A 97 2.81 2.09 -9.72
CA LEU A 97 3.27 3.39 -9.23
C LEU A 97 3.26 3.38 -7.70
N PRO A 98 4.39 3.64 -7.04
CA PRO A 98 4.45 3.60 -5.58
C PRO A 98 3.48 4.61 -4.97
N ALA A 99 2.44 4.08 -4.31
CA ALA A 99 1.38 4.84 -3.63
C ALA A 99 1.87 5.74 -2.47
N GLY A 100 3.19 5.82 -2.26
CA GLY A 100 3.86 6.69 -1.29
C GLY A 100 4.59 7.90 -1.90
N SER A 101 4.51 8.11 -3.23
CA SER A 101 5.21 9.22 -3.93
C SER A 101 4.60 10.61 -3.72
N GLY A 102 3.46 10.72 -3.02
CA GLY A 102 2.86 12.00 -2.67
C GLY A 102 3.59 12.71 -1.53
N ILE A 103 3.38 14.03 -1.40
CA ILE A 103 3.93 14.85 -0.30
C ILE A 103 3.54 14.25 1.06
N LEU A 104 2.30 13.76 1.20
CA LEU A 104 1.83 13.11 2.41
C LEU A 104 2.57 11.79 2.72
N GLY A 105 2.82 10.96 1.70
CA GLY A 105 3.57 9.71 1.86
C GLY A 105 5.02 9.96 2.26
N THR A 106 5.66 10.91 1.57
CA THR A 106 7.03 11.34 1.87
C THR A 106 7.12 11.95 3.28
N ALA A 107 6.19 12.83 3.64
CA ALA A 107 6.13 13.45 4.96
C ALA A 107 5.92 12.41 6.08
N LEU A 108 5.09 11.39 5.84
CA LEU A 108 4.87 10.29 6.79
C LEU A 108 6.14 9.44 6.97
N ILE A 109 6.87 9.12 5.90
CA ILE A 109 8.15 8.40 5.99
C ILE A 109 9.17 9.22 6.78
N VAL A 110 9.34 10.50 6.45
CA VAL A 110 10.24 11.41 7.18
C VAL A 110 9.85 11.49 8.65
N PHE A 111 8.56 11.62 8.94
CA PHE A 111 8.04 11.62 10.31
C PHE A 111 8.38 10.33 11.05
N LEU A 112 8.19 9.15 10.45
CA LEU A 112 8.51 7.86 11.08
C LEU A 112 10.01 7.70 11.36
N VAL A 113 10.87 8.13 10.43
CA VAL A 113 12.33 8.10 10.62
C VAL A 113 12.75 9.04 11.75
N LEU A 114 12.24 10.28 11.77
CA LEU A 114 12.53 11.23 12.85
C LEU A 114 11.99 10.74 14.19
N LEU A 115 10.79 10.16 14.21
CA LEU A 115 10.19 9.60 15.42
C LEU A 115 11.02 8.45 15.99
N ALA A 116 11.49 7.53 15.14
CA ALA A 116 12.35 6.44 15.56
C ALA A 116 13.67 6.96 16.14
N THR A 117 14.33 7.90 15.45
CA THR A 117 15.59 8.49 15.94
C THR A 117 15.44 9.29 17.23
N ASP A 118 14.28 9.90 17.47
CA ASP A 118 13.95 10.60 18.72
C ASP A 118 13.75 9.61 19.88
N ILE A 119 13.03 8.50 19.66
CA ILE A 119 12.83 7.43 20.67
C ILE A 119 14.17 6.83 21.12
N LEU A 120 15.12 6.63 20.18
CA LEU A 120 16.48 6.17 20.47
C LEU A 120 17.34 7.25 21.14
N GLY A 121 16.92 8.52 21.13
CA GLY A 121 17.63 9.63 21.75
C GLY A 121 18.73 10.24 20.88
N TYR A 122 18.74 9.96 19.57
CA TYR A 122 19.67 10.60 18.62
C TYR A 122 19.22 12.02 18.23
N THR A 123 17.93 12.31 18.33
CA THR A 123 17.33 13.61 17.97
C THR A 123 16.38 14.11 19.06
N GLU A 124 16.06 15.42 19.05
CA GLU A 124 15.06 16.08 19.91
C GLU A 124 14.11 16.92 19.06
N VAL A 125 13.28 16.25 18.24
CA VAL A 125 12.36 16.93 17.32
C VAL A 125 10.93 16.93 17.89
N PHE A 126 10.57 15.91 18.65
CA PHE A 126 9.21 15.66 19.12
C PHE A 126 9.13 15.70 20.66
N PRO A 127 8.59 16.79 21.27
CA PRO A 127 8.59 17.00 22.72
C PRO A 127 7.68 16.03 23.50
N PHE A 128 6.86 15.24 22.81
CA PHE A 128 5.97 14.24 23.40
C PHE A 128 6.58 12.83 23.45
N VAL A 129 7.77 12.62 22.88
CA VAL A 129 8.44 11.32 22.87
C VAL A 129 9.20 11.10 24.18
N LYS A 130 8.86 10.03 24.90
CA LYS A 130 9.63 9.59 26.07
C LYS A 130 10.83 8.79 25.61
N LYS A 131 12.03 9.31 25.85
CA LYS A 131 13.28 8.66 25.45
C LYS A 131 13.55 7.43 26.30
N THR A 132 14.11 6.38 25.69
CA THR A 132 14.46 5.14 26.39
C THR A 132 15.91 5.13 26.91
N LEU A 133 16.58 6.28 26.97
CA LEU A 133 17.96 6.35 27.46
C LEU A 133 18.03 5.99 28.96
N LYS A 134 18.56 4.79 29.24
CA LYS A 134 19.11 4.36 30.52
C LYS A 134 20.61 4.19 30.36
#